data_AF-A0A934YY51-F1
#
_entry.id   AF-A0A934YY51-F1
#
_cell.length_a   1.000
_cell.length_b   1.000
_cell.length_c   1.000
_cell.angle_alpha   90.00
_cell.angle_beta   90.00
_cell.angle_gamma   90.00
#
_symmetry.space_group_name_H-M   'P 1'
#
loop_
_entity.id
_entity.type
_entity.pdbx_description
1 polymer ?
#
loop_
_entity_poly.entity_id
_entity_poly.type
_entity_poly.pdbx_seq_one_letter_code
_entity_poly.pdbx_strand_id
1 'polypeptide(L)'
;MNWKKIAFRTLLVGSVTLLFLVLFAYPYFAMQRPVGSKNLVVEGWMHHEGLMEARALFLTGGYDHIYVTGTMRPFAYYLEEGKEIRILLNEPIEHTILVGAAGLPTTKWYVISGTDTLLTQRSTKNTTDHEIDATGKRLRELRFVTTSAQTAAPGVPIVFIAMLDVDGTPAHSIAQIQLVDKNGITTSGWPTHADAGRAALIEAGISADKITAVPTMQHTGGRTFGSGRTFIEYAKKNGIDAFDIATLGVHARRTWKGYVTAKETAEGVGIIPLYDPWCKRWTWWTNPYGWFQIGKEVAALPHVLIQGQGGAADQE
;
A
#
# COMPACT_ATOMS: atom_id res chain seq x y z
N MET A 1 43.26 5.26 -36.53
CA MET A 1 42.50 5.24 -35.27
C MET A 1 42.67 3.87 -34.61
N ASN A 2 43.25 3.78 -33.40
CA ASN A 2 43.59 2.48 -32.79
C ASN A 2 42.37 1.92 -32.04
N TRP A 3 41.62 1.04 -32.71
CA TRP A 3 40.39 0.43 -32.19
C TRP A 3 40.59 -0.23 -30.81
N LYS A 4 41.76 -0.83 -30.55
CA LYS A 4 42.08 -1.43 -29.24
C LYS A 4 42.14 -0.38 -28.12
N LYS A 5 42.70 0.81 -28.40
CA LYS A 5 42.74 1.93 -27.44
C LYS A 5 41.35 2.51 -27.19
N ILE A 6 40.49 2.56 -28.21
CA ILE A 6 39.10 3.01 -28.07
C ILE A 6 38.31 2.01 -27.23
N ALA A 7 38.34 0.73 -27.59
CA ALA A 7 37.65 -0.33 -26.86
C ALA A 7 38.09 -0.37 -25.38
N PHE A 8 39.39 -0.25 -25.09
CA PHE A 8 39.90 -0.19 -23.73
C PHE A 8 39.39 1.03 -22.95
N ARG A 9 39.38 2.22 -23.56
CA ARG A 9 38.84 3.44 -22.93
C ARG A 9 37.35 3.32 -22.64
N THR A 10 36.57 2.79 -23.59
CA THR A 10 35.14 2.57 -23.40
C THR A 10 34.87 1.58 -22.27
N LEU A 11 35.61 0.47 -22.21
CA LEU A 11 35.51 -0.51 -21.13
C LEU A 11 35.86 0.13 -19.78
N LEU A 12 36.96 0.88 -19.71
CA LEU A 12 37.40 1.55 -18.49
C LEU A 12 36.34 2.55 -17.98
N VAL A 13 35.82 3.40 -18.87
CA VAL A 13 34.76 4.36 -18.53
C VAL A 13 33.50 3.62 -18.06
N GLY A 14 33.11 2.55 -18.75
CA GLY A 14 31.96 1.73 -18.36
C GLY A 14 32.12 1.11 -16.97
N SER A 15 33.28 0.52 -16.68
CA SER A 15 33.58 -0.08 -15.38
C SER A 15 33.63 0.94 -14.24
N VAL A 16 34.25 2.11 -14.47
CA VAL A 16 34.28 3.20 -13.48
C VAL A 16 32.87 3.74 -13.22
N THR A 17 32.06 3.92 -14.27
CA THR A 17 30.67 4.35 -14.15
C THR A 17 29.84 3.34 -13.36
N LEU A 18 29.99 2.05 -13.66
CA LEU A 18 29.30 0.97 -12.96
C LEU A 18 29.71 0.92 -11.48
N LEU A 19 31.01 1.04 -11.19
CA LEU A 19 31.53 1.07 -9.82
C LEU A 19 30.98 2.27 -9.06
N PHE A 20 30.98 3.45 -9.66
CA PHE A 20 30.40 4.66 -9.07
C PHE A 20 28.91 4.45 -8.75
N LEU A 21 28.16 3.91 -9.69
CA LEU A 21 26.73 3.64 -9.48
C LEU A 21 26.51 2.63 -8.34
N VAL A 22 27.29 1.54 -8.29
CA VAL A 22 27.25 0.54 -7.21
C VAL A 22 27.49 1.16 -5.84
N LEU A 23 28.50 2.04 -5.73
CA LEU A 23 28.91 2.65 -4.46
C LEU A 23 27.99 3.78 -4.01
N PHE A 24 27.47 4.60 -4.93
CA PHE A 24 26.82 5.86 -4.60
C PHE A 24 25.31 5.87 -4.81
N ALA A 25 24.73 4.98 -5.62
CA ALA A 25 23.29 5.00 -5.87
C ALA A 25 22.48 4.71 -4.59
N TYR A 26 22.86 3.67 -3.84
CA TYR A 26 22.17 3.31 -2.61
C TYR A 26 22.18 4.43 -1.56
N PRO A 27 23.34 4.96 -1.10
CA PRO A 27 23.35 6.03 -0.10
C PRO A 27 22.74 7.34 -0.61
N TYR A 28 22.75 7.57 -1.93
CA TYR A 28 22.00 8.69 -2.50
C TYR A 28 20.50 8.51 -2.24
N PHE A 29 19.91 7.37 -2.59
CA PHE A 29 18.47 7.14 -2.49
C PHE A 29 17.98 6.85 -1.06
N ALA A 30 18.70 6.02 -0.31
CA ALA A 30 18.44 5.70 1.09
C ALA A 30 18.96 6.80 2.02
N MET A 31 18.50 8.04 1.79
CA MET A 31 18.90 9.20 2.59
C MET A 31 18.22 9.17 3.96
N GLN A 32 18.97 9.59 4.98
CA GLN A 32 18.49 9.68 6.36
C GLN A 32 18.70 11.11 6.87
N ARG A 33 17.63 11.74 7.37
CA ARG A 33 17.62 13.10 7.93
C ARG A 33 16.51 13.21 8.99
N PRO A 34 16.65 12.57 10.16
CA PRO A 34 15.65 12.72 11.20
C PRO A 34 15.63 14.16 11.72
N VAL A 35 14.45 14.67 12.10
CA VAL A 35 14.27 16.00 12.69
C VAL A 35 14.04 15.94 14.21
N GLY A 36 14.00 14.74 14.79
CA GLY A 36 13.84 14.55 16.23
C GLY A 36 12.42 14.85 16.71
N SER A 37 11.43 14.59 15.85
CA SER A 37 10.02 14.81 16.19
C SER A 37 9.48 13.73 17.13
N LYS A 38 8.36 14.03 17.80
CA LYS A 38 7.53 13.05 18.50
C LYS A 38 6.53 12.34 17.59
N ASN A 39 6.41 12.76 16.34
CA ASN A 39 5.47 12.23 15.36
C ASN A 39 6.21 11.37 14.33
N LEU A 40 5.87 10.08 14.26
CA LEU A 40 6.38 9.16 13.25
C LEU A 40 5.34 8.94 12.15
N VAL A 41 5.70 9.20 10.90
CA VAL A 41 4.88 8.87 9.73
C VAL A 41 5.36 7.56 9.14
N VAL A 42 4.47 6.59 8.92
CA VAL A 42 4.80 5.26 8.40
C VAL A 42 4.03 5.04 7.11
N GLU A 43 4.71 4.60 6.03
CA GLU A 43 4.02 4.20 4.81
C GLU A 43 3.38 2.82 4.96
N GLY A 44 2.05 2.73 4.91
CA GLY A 44 1.31 1.50 5.18
C GLY A 44 1.36 0.44 4.07
N TRP A 45 1.99 0.74 2.91
CA TRP A 45 2.17 -0.23 1.84
C TRP A 45 3.34 -1.19 2.09
N MET A 46 4.20 -0.88 3.06
CA MET A 46 5.39 -1.67 3.36
C MET A 46 5.02 -3.11 3.74
N HIS A 47 5.87 -4.05 3.35
CA HIS A 47 5.76 -5.45 3.76
C HIS A 47 5.89 -5.60 5.29
N HIS A 48 5.48 -6.76 5.81
CA HIS A 48 5.47 -7.06 7.24
C HIS A 48 6.78 -6.68 7.96
N GLU A 49 7.94 -7.09 7.44
CA GLU A 49 9.25 -6.80 8.06
C GLU A 49 9.50 -5.30 8.25
N GLY A 50 9.15 -4.50 7.23
CA GLY A 50 9.26 -3.04 7.26
C GLY A 50 8.29 -2.39 8.25
N LEU A 51 7.07 -2.91 8.38
CA LEU A 51 6.14 -2.45 9.43
C LEU A 51 6.65 -2.84 10.82
N MET A 52 7.27 -4.01 10.98
CA MET A 52 7.84 -4.44 12.26
C MET A 52 9.08 -3.61 12.64
N GLU A 53 9.87 -3.20 11.66
CA GLU A 53 10.97 -2.26 11.87
C GLU A 53 10.45 -0.86 12.21
N ALA A 54 9.39 -0.38 11.54
CA ALA A 54 8.74 0.87 11.88
C ALA A 54 8.17 0.85 13.32
N ARG A 55 7.61 -0.28 13.74
CA ARG A 55 7.21 -0.54 15.13
C ARG A 55 8.39 -0.46 16.08
N ALA A 56 9.50 -1.14 15.77
CA ALA A 56 10.69 -1.09 16.62
C ALA A 56 11.22 0.35 16.74
N LEU A 57 11.31 1.06 15.62
CA LEU A 57 11.67 2.47 15.56
C LEU A 57 10.75 3.35 16.41
N PHE A 58 9.43 3.12 16.37
CA PHE A 58 8.48 3.83 17.23
C PHE A 58 8.78 3.60 18.71
N LEU A 59 8.93 2.34 19.12
CA LEU A 59 9.12 1.96 20.52
C LEU A 59 10.45 2.43 21.11
N THR A 60 11.51 2.50 20.30
CA THR A 60 12.85 2.87 20.78
C THR A 60 13.29 4.28 20.39
N GLY A 61 12.61 4.92 19.44
CA GLY A 61 13.00 6.19 18.83
C GLY A 61 12.50 7.44 19.58
N GLY A 62 11.75 7.26 20.67
CA GLY A 62 11.24 8.38 21.48
C GLY A 62 10.05 9.11 20.85
N TYR A 63 9.31 8.44 19.98
CA TYR A 63 8.07 8.94 19.36
C TYR A 63 6.88 8.72 20.29
N ASP A 64 5.91 9.64 20.24
CA ASP A 64 4.69 9.58 21.03
C ASP A 64 3.51 9.05 20.20
N HIS A 65 3.49 9.33 18.88
CA HIS A 65 2.39 8.96 17.99
C HIS A 65 2.86 8.46 16.61
N ILE A 66 2.12 7.49 16.04
CA ILE A 66 2.29 7.01 14.66
C ILE A 66 1.14 7.52 13.78
N TYR A 67 1.49 8.06 12.61
CA TYR A 67 0.55 8.34 11.53
C TYR A 67 0.85 7.41 10.36
N VAL A 68 -0.10 6.53 10.03
CA VAL A 68 0.06 5.60 8.91
C VAL A 68 -0.55 6.23 7.67
N THR A 69 0.21 6.33 6.58
CA THR A 69 -0.24 6.92 5.31
C THR A 69 -0.32 5.87 4.22
N GLY A 70 -1.14 6.12 3.19
CA GLY A 70 -1.23 5.21 2.06
C GLY A 70 -2.48 5.39 1.22
N THR A 71 -2.34 5.09 -0.07
CA THR A 71 -3.43 5.18 -1.03
C THR A 71 -4.37 3.98 -0.92
N MET A 72 -5.51 4.07 -1.62
CA MET A 72 -6.38 2.91 -1.87
C MET A 72 -5.56 1.69 -2.32
N ARG A 73 -5.85 0.53 -1.73
CA ARG A 73 -5.22 -0.74 -2.09
C ARG A 73 -6.15 -1.57 -2.97
N PRO A 74 -5.61 -2.52 -3.77
CA PRO A 74 -6.43 -3.53 -4.43
C PRO A 74 -7.33 -4.24 -3.43
N PHE A 75 -8.52 -4.65 -3.89
CA PHE A 75 -9.45 -5.43 -3.07
C PHE A 75 -8.85 -6.82 -2.83
N ALA A 76 -8.26 -7.02 -1.66
CA ALA A 76 -7.48 -8.22 -1.34
C ALA A 76 -7.79 -8.66 0.09
N TYR A 77 -8.74 -9.59 0.20
CA TYR A 77 -9.24 -10.11 1.46
C TYR A 77 -9.27 -11.63 1.46
N TYR A 78 -8.93 -12.19 2.61
CA TYR A 78 -9.04 -13.61 2.86
C TYR A 78 -10.38 -13.92 3.54
N LEU A 79 -10.98 -15.02 3.10
CA LEU A 79 -12.23 -15.55 3.62
C LEU A 79 -11.97 -16.94 4.21
N GLU A 80 -12.25 -17.07 5.50
CA GLU A 80 -12.19 -18.32 6.24
C GLU A 80 -13.57 -18.96 6.37
N GLU A 81 -13.60 -20.25 6.67
CA GLU A 81 -14.85 -20.95 6.96
C GLU A 81 -15.63 -20.31 8.11
N GLY A 82 -16.93 -20.09 7.89
CA GLY A 82 -17.83 -19.48 8.88
C GLY A 82 -17.64 -17.98 9.08
N LYS A 83 -16.69 -17.34 8.39
CA LYS A 83 -16.56 -15.87 8.33
C LYS A 83 -17.28 -15.30 7.13
N GLU A 84 -17.48 -13.99 7.14
CA GLU A 84 -18.13 -13.24 6.05
C GLU A 84 -17.35 -11.96 5.76
N ILE A 85 -17.22 -11.62 4.47
CA ILE A 85 -16.84 -10.27 4.04
C ILE A 85 -18.11 -9.60 3.54
N ARG A 86 -18.54 -8.54 4.23
CA ARG A 86 -19.72 -7.76 3.90
C ARG A 86 -19.31 -6.43 3.27
N ILE A 87 -19.95 -6.11 2.15
CA ILE A 87 -19.74 -4.90 1.37
C ILE A 87 -21.03 -4.12 1.49
N LEU A 88 -21.02 -3.00 2.21
CA LEU A 88 -22.16 -2.11 2.35
C LEU A 88 -21.99 -0.99 1.32
N LEU A 89 -22.80 -1.01 0.28
CA LEU A 89 -22.70 -0.05 -0.81
C LEU A 89 -23.23 1.30 -0.35
N ASN A 90 -22.52 2.38 -0.68
CA ASN A 90 -22.92 3.74 -0.33
C ASN A 90 -24.24 4.11 -1.02
N GLU A 91 -24.41 3.67 -2.27
CA GLU A 91 -25.63 3.80 -3.07
C GLU A 91 -26.01 2.46 -3.69
N PRO A 92 -27.31 2.21 -3.98
CA PRO A 92 -27.73 1.01 -4.67
C PRO A 92 -27.08 0.86 -6.05
N ILE A 93 -26.66 -0.36 -6.39
CA ILE A 93 -26.13 -0.68 -7.72
C ILE A 93 -27.07 -1.61 -8.49
N GLU A 94 -27.15 -1.41 -9.80
CA GLU A 94 -27.92 -2.22 -10.75
C GLU A 94 -27.05 -2.63 -11.94
N HIS A 95 -25.74 -2.69 -11.77
CA HIS A 95 -24.80 -2.85 -12.87
C HIS A 95 -23.95 -4.12 -12.73
N THR A 96 -23.02 -4.31 -13.65
CA THR A 96 -22.14 -5.47 -13.66
C THR A 96 -21.14 -5.40 -12.52
N ILE A 97 -21.05 -6.49 -11.76
CA ILE A 97 -20.06 -6.68 -10.69
C ILE A 97 -19.02 -7.67 -11.18
N LEU A 98 -17.75 -7.29 -11.08
CA LEU A 98 -16.62 -8.16 -11.36
C LEU A 98 -15.98 -8.64 -10.06
N VAL A 99 -15.83 -9.95 -9.94
CA VAL A 99 -15.23 -10.62 -8.77
C VAL A 99 -14.08 -11.51 -9.22
N GLY A 100 -12.88 -11.23 -8.74
CA GLY A 100 -11.73 -12.12 -8.88
C GLY A 100 -11.53 -12.95 -7.61
N ALA A 101 -11.51 -14.28 -7.71
CA ALA A 101 -11.29 -15.14 -6.56
C ALA A 101 -10.35 -16.32 -6.84
N ALA A 102 -9.56 -16.68 -5.85
CA ALA A 102 -8.72 -17.89 -5.82
C ALA A 102 -8.94 -18.63 -4.48
N GLY A 103 -8.45 -19.86 -4.35
CA GLY A 103 -8.52 -20.55 -3.06
C GLY A 103 -8.16 -22.03 -3.13
N LEU A 104 -8.43 -22.75 -2.05
CA LEU A 104 -8.27 -24.20 -2.01
C LEU A 104 -9.18 -24.84 -3.07
N PRO A 105 -8.66 -25.69 -3.96
CA PRO A 105 -9.45 -26.27 -5.03
C PRO A 105 -10.75 -26.92 -4.51
N THR A 106 -11.84 -26.70 -5.21
CA THR A 106 -13.20 -27.24 -4.93
C THR A 106 -13.99 -26.60 -3.80
N THR A 107 -13.38 -25.70 -3.00
CA THR A 107 -14.07 -24.94 -1.94
C THR A 107 -15.17 -24.09 -2.54
N LYS A 108 -16.37 -24.15 -1.97
CA LYS A 108 -17.50 -23.36 -2.46
C LYS A 108 -17.51 -21.99 -1.82
N TRP A 109 -17.82 -20.99 -2.63
CA TRP A 109 -18.03 -19.64 -2.16
C TRP A 109 -19.19 -19.00 -2.90
N TYR A 110 -19.78 -18.00 -2.25
CA TYR A 110 -21.04 -17.41 -2.65
C TYR A 110 -20.95 -15.89 -2.55
N VAL A 111 -21.66 -15.22 -3.46
CA VAL A 111 -22.02 -13.82 -3.32
C VAL A 111 -23.51 -13.75 -3.10
N ILE A 112 -23.92 -13.17 -1.98
CA ILE A 112 -25.30 -13.09 -1.53
C ILE A 112 -25.68 -11.63 -1.31
N SER A 113 -26.91 -11.24 -1.64
CA SER A 113 -27.50 -9.95 -1.26
C SER A 113 -28.90 -10.18 -0.74
N GLY A 114 -29.16 -9.87 0.54
CA GLY A 114 -30.43 -10.25 1.18
C GLY A 114 -30.66 -11.76 1.12
N THR A 115 -31.73 -12.18 0.44
CA THR A 115 -32.07 -13.59 0.22
C THR A 115 -31.55 -14.15 -1.10
N ASP A 116 -31.04 -13.30 -1.98
CA ASP A 116 -30.63 -13.70 -3.33
C ASP A 116 -29.19 -14.21 -3.33
N THR A 117 -29.00 -15.42 -3.85
CA THR A 117 -27.66 -15.90 -4.19
C THR A 117 -27.33 -15.40 -5.60
N LEU A 118 -26.43 -14.42 -5.69
CA LEU A 118 -26.01 -13.79 -6.94
C LEU A 118 -24.98 -14.62 -7.71
N LEU A 119 -24.12 -15.32 -6.98
CA LEU A 119 -23.07 -16.18 -7.55
C LEU A 119 -22.82 -17.38 -6.65
N THR A 120 -22.63 -18.55 -7.25
CA THR A 120 -22.08 -19.75 -6.59
C THR A 120 -20.93 -20.26 -7.42
N GLN A 121 -19.75 -20.36 -6.83
CA GLN A 121 -18.54 -20.80 -7.52
C GLN A 121 -17.72 -21.76 -6.67
N ARG A 122 -16.77 -22.43 -7.34
CA ARG A 122 -15.73 -23.21 -6.68
C ARG A 122 -14.38 -22.58 -6.96
N SER A 123 -13.59 -22.39 -5.92
CA SER A 123 -12.24 -21.83 -6.06
C SER A 123 -11.32 -22.78 -6.83
N THR A 124 -10.41 -22.17 -7.58
CA THR A 124 -9.25 -22.83 -8.17
C THR A 124 -7.97 -22.28 -7.56
N LYS A 125 -6.84 -22.93 -7.84
CA LYS A 125 -5.53 -22.48 -7.35
C LYS A 125 -5.16 -21.07 -7.83
N ASN A 126 -5.59 -20.71 -9.04
CA ASN A 126 -5.32 -19.40 -9.62
C ASN A 126 -6.58 -18.51 -9.50
N THR A 127 -6.38 -17.19 -9.55
CA THR A 127 -7.50 -16.26 -9.60
C THR A 127 -8.30 -16.47 -10.88
N THR A 128 -9.61 -16.65 -10.73
CA THR A 128 -10.58 -16.63 -11.82
C THR A 128 -11.53 -15.48 -11.62
N ASP A 129 -11.80 -14.77 -12.71
CA ASP A 129 -12.72 -13.64 -12.71
C ASP A 129 -14.13 -14.11 -13.05
N HIS A 130 -15.11 -13.52 -12.37
CA HIS A 130 -16.52 -13.85 -12.48
C HIS A 130 -17.33 -12.57 -12.59
N GLU A 131 -18.21 -12.55 -13.59
CA GLU A 131 -19.14 -11.45 -13.82
C GLU A 131 -20.50 -11.79 -13.21
N ILE A 132 -21.10 -10.82 -12.53
CA ILE A 132 -22.45 -10.90 -11.96
C ILE A 132 -23.26 -9.75 -12.54
N ASP A 133 -24.31 -10.09 -13.28
CA ASP A 133 -25.29 -9.12 -13.77
C ASP A 133 -26.28 -8.76 -12.64
N ALA A 134 -26.21 -7.50 -12.17
CA ALA A 134 -27.13 -6.96 -11.17
C ALA A 134 -28.25 -6.10 -11.73
N THR A 135 -28.48 -6.11 -13.05
CA THR A 135 -29.51 -5.30 -13.72
C THR A 135 -30.88 -5.50 -13.07
N GLY A 136 -31.49 -4.39 -12.64
CA GLY A 136 -32.81 -4.37 -12.01
C GLY A 136 -32.87 -4.88 -10.56
N LYS A 137 -31.74 -5.27 -9.93
CA LYS A 137 -31.73 -5.86 -8.57
C LYS A 137 -31.60 -4.85 -7.44
N ARG A 138 -31.13 -3.62 -7.70
CA ARG A 138 -30.94 -2.52 -6.71
C ARG A 138 -30.19 -2.97 -5.46
N LEU A 139 -29.05 -3.61 -5.66
CA LEU A 139 -28.26 -4.20 -4.58
C LEU A 139 -27.73 -3.10 -3.66
N ARG A 140 -27.91 -3.27 -2.34
CA ARG A 140 -27.37 -2.37 -1.30
C ARG A 140 -26.24 -3.00 -0.49
N GLU A 141 -26.11 -4.31 -0.58
CA GLU A 141 -25.07 -5.07 0.08
C GLU A 141 -24.60 -6.23 -0.78
N LEU A 142 -23.36 -6.67 -0.55
CA LEU A 142 -22.84 -7.93 -1.02
C LEU A 142 -22.22 -8.67 0.16
N ARG A 143 -22.51 -9.94 0.30
CA ARG A 143 -21.98 -10.82 1.34
C ARG A 143 -21.22 -11.95 0.69
N PHE A 144 -19.93 -12.00 0.95
CA PHE A 144 -19.06 -13.10 0.56
C PHE A 144 -18.98 -14.10 1.70
N VAL A 145 -19.43 -15.31 1.44
CA VAL A 145 -19.40 -16.41 2.39
C VAL A 145 -18.85 -17.66 1.72
N THR A 146 -18.33 -18.58 2.51
CA THR A 146 -17.77 -19.84 2.03
C THR A 146 -18.28 -21.00 2.85
N THR A 147 -18.45 -22.15 2.18
CA THR A 147 -18.68 -23.43 2.84
C THR A 147 -17.57 -24.37 2.39
N SER A 148 -16.85 -24.94 3.34
CA SER A 148 -15.82 -25.92 3.00
C SER A 148 -16.41 -27.33 3.05
N ALA A 149 -16.04 -28.15 2.07
CA ALA A 149 -16.21 -29.60 2.16
C ALA A 149 -14.97 -30.29 2.76
N GLN A 150 -13.86 -29.54 2.91
CA GLN A 150 -12.59 -30.01 3.47
C GLN A 150 -12.32 -29.30 4.79
N THR A 151 -12.00 -30.03 5.84
CA THR A 151 -11.57 -29.45 7.10
C THR A 151 -10.21 -28.76 6.91
N ALA A 152 -10.23 -27.44 6.68
CA ALA A 152 -9.04 -26.63 6.85
C ALA A 152 -8.70 -26.54 8.34
N ALA A 153 -7.43 -26.38 8.69
CA ALA A 153 -7.09 -26.12 10.09
C ALA A 153 -7.75 -24.78 10.51
N PRO A 154 -8.24 -24.66 11.76
CA PRO A 154 -8.85 -23.42 12.23
C PRO A 154 -7.93 -22.21 11.97
N GLY A 155 -8.49 -21.14 11.40
CA GLY A 155 -7.74 -19.92 11.08
C GLY A 155 -7.01 -19.93 9.73
N VAL A 156 -7.09 -21.01 8.94
CA VAL A 156 -6.52 -21.04 7.58
C VAL A 156 -7.52 -20.46 6.59
N PRO A 157 -7.15 -19.37 5.88
CA PRO A 157 -8.03 -18.81 4.86
C PRO A 157 -8.15 -19.77 3.67
N ILE A 158 -9.39 -19.98 3.21
CA ILE A 158 -9.71 -20.99 2.19
C ILE A 158 -10.07 -20.37 0.83
N VAL A 159 -10.51 -19.11 0.85
CA VAL A 159 -10.77 -18.32 -0.36
C VAL A 159 -10.08 -16.96 -0.22
N PHE A 160 -9.50 -16.47 -1.31
CA PHE A 160 -8.92 -15.16 -1.44
C PHE A 160 -9.71 -14.38 -2.50
N ILE A 161 -10.39 -13.33 -2.07
CA ILE A 161 -11.05 -12.38 -2.98
C ILE A 161 -10.00 -11.37 -3.39
N ALA A 162 -9.53 -11.51 -4.63
CA ALA A 162 -8.42 -10.79 -5.24
C ALA A 162 -8.85 -9.50 -5.94
N MET A 163 -10.15 -9.37 -6.23
CA MET A 163 -10.73 -8.20 -6.88
C MET A 163 -12.22 -8.12 -6.57
N LEU A 164 -12.71 -6.90 -6.38
CA LEU A 164 -14.13 -6.58 -6.40
C LEU A 164 -14.29 -5.19 -6.99
N ASP A 165 -15.06 -5.12 -8.08
CA ASP A 165 -15.23 -3.94 -8.88
C ASP A 165 -16.68 -3.87 -9.39
N VAL A 166 -17.20 -2.66 -9.54
CA VAL A 166 -18.52 -2.38 -10.11
C VAL A 166 -18.33 -1.37 -11.23
N ASP A 167 -18.58 -1.77 -12.49
CA ASP A 167 -18.38 -0.95 -13.69
C ASP A 167 -17.02 -0.23 -13.80
N GLY A 168 -15.93 -0.93 -13.51
CA GLY A 168 -14.57 -0.38 -13.50
C GLY A 168 -14.24 0.47 -12.27
N THR A 169 -15.16 0.55 -11.29
CA THR A 169 -14.98 1.28 -10.04
C THR A 169 -14.65 0.32 -8.88
N PRO A 170 -13.45 0.42 -8.26
CA PRO A 170 -13.07 -0.46 -7.15
C PRO A 170 -14.02 -0.32 -5.97
N ALA A 171 -14.46 -1.44 -5.40
CA ALA A 171 -15.44 -1.45 -4.31
C ALA A 171 -15.04 -0.60 -3.09
N HIS A 172 -13.74 -0.49 -2.79
CA HIS A 172 -13.24 0.39 -1.72
C HIS A 172 -13.65 1.86 -1.89
N SER A 173 -13.90 2.34 -3.11
CA SER A 173 -14.29 3.73 -3.37
C SER A 173 -15.78 4.00 -3.20
N ILE A 174 -16.62 2.96 -3.22
CA ILE A 174 -18.09 3.07 -3.26
C ILE A 174 -18.78 2.28 -2.14
N ALA A 175 -18.03 1.68 -1.23
CA ALA A 175 -18.57 0.84 -0.19
C ALA A 175 -17.76 0.88 1.10
N GLN A 176 -18.46 0.63 2.22
CA GLN A 176 -17.83 0.25 3.47
C GLN A 176 -17.62 -1.27 3.51
N ILE A 177 -16.43 -1.68 3.93
CA ILE A 177 -16.08 -3.10 4.05
C ILE A 177 -16.15 -3.52 5.50
N GLN A 178 -16.82 -4.63 5.77
CA GLN A 178 -16.96 -5.23 7.08
C GLN A 178 -16.47 -6.69 7.03
N LEU A 179 -15.62 -7.05 7.98
CA LEU A 179 -15.19 -8.42 8.22
C LEU A 179 -15.96 -8.94 9.42
N VAL A 180 -16.74 -9.99 9.22
CA VAL A 180 -17.59 -10.59 10.25
C VAL A 180 -17.01 -11.95 10.62
N ASP A 181 -16.71 -12.14 11.90
CA ASP A 181 -16.19 -13.40 12.40
C ASP A 181 -17.29 -14.46 12.60
N LYS A 182 -16.88 -15.68 12.98
CA LYS A 182 -17.79 -16.81 13.24
C LYS A 182 -18.82 -16.58 14.34
N ASN A 183 -18.60 -15.60 15.22
CA ASN A 183 -19.48 -15.24 16.33
C ASN A 183 -20.36 -14.03 15.96
N GLY A 184 -20.24 -13.49 14.75
CA GLY A 184 -20.95 -12.29 14.31
C GLY A 184 -20.30 -10.97 14.75
N ILE A 185 -19.07 -11.01 15.30
CA ILE A 185 -18.33 -9.79 15.64
C ILE A 185 -17.83 -9.15 14.36
N THR A 186 -18.17 -7.86 14.20
CA THR A 186 -17.81 -7.08 13.02
C THR A 186 -16.61 -6.19 13.28
N THR A 187 -15.63 -6.24 12.40
CA THR A 187 -14.52 -5.28 12.31
C THR A 187 -14.51 -4.58 10.96
N SER A 188 -13.96 -3.37 10.88
CA SER A 188 -13.77 -2.68 9.61
C SER A 188 -12.74 -3.40 8.74
N GLY A 189 -13.00 -3.46 7.43
CA GLY A 189 -11.99 -3.78 6.44
C GLY A 189 -10.97 -2.66 6.28
N TRP A 190 -10.08 -2.83 5.29
CA TRP A 190 -8.90 -2.00 5.09
C TRP A 190 -8.84 -1.45 3.66
N PRO A 191 -9.60 -0.38 3.35
CA PRO A 191 -9.72 0.14 1.98
C PRO A 191 -8.42 0.77 1.46
N THR A 192 -7.56 1.28 2.34
CA THR A 192 -6.27 1.85 1.96
C THR A 192 -5.09 1.10 2.59
N HIS A 193 -3.90 1.36 2.05
CA HIS A 193 -2.65 0.96 2.69
C HIS A 193 -2.49 1.59 4.09
N ALA A 194 -3.04 2.78 4.35
CA ALA A 194 -3.04 3.38 5.69
C ALA A 194 -3.83 2.53 6.69
N ASP A 195 -5.02 2.08 6.30
CA ASP A 195 -5.88 1.23 7.15
C ASP A 195 -5.24 -0.12 7.42
N ALA A 196 -4.71 -0.76 6.38
CA ALA A 196 -4.04 -2.06 6.48
C ALA A 196 -2.78 -1.98 7.34
N GLY A 197 -1.95 -0.95 7.13
CA GLY A 197 -0.73 -0.72 7.93
C GLY A 197 -1.06 -0.43 9.40
N ARG A 198 -2.10 0.37 9.67
CA ARG A 198 -2.58 0.60 11.05
C ARG A 198 -3.04 -0.69 11.71
N ALA A 199 -3.85 -1.49 11.01
CA ALA A 199 -4.33 -2.77 11.56
C ALA A 199 -3.15 -3.70 11.90
N ALA A 200 -2.17 -3.83 11.00
CA ALA A 200 -0.99 -4.66 11.22
C ALA A 200 -0.12 -4.18 12.41
N LEU A 201 0.02 -2.86 12.61
CA LEU A 201 0.77 -2.31 13.76
C LEU A 201 0.04 -2.51 15.09
N ILE A 202 -1.30 -2.42 15.10
CA ILE A 202 -2.13 -2.72 16.26
C ILE A 202 -2.04 -4.20 16.62
N GLU A 203 -2.15 -5.08 15.62
CA GLU A 203 -1.98 -6.53 15.80
C GLU A 203 -0.60 -6.88 16.36
N ALA A 204 0.44 -6.12 15.96
CA ALA A 204 1.78 -6.25 16.51
C ALA A 204 1.95 -5.60 17.91
N GLY A 205 0.88 -5.12 18.53
CA GLY A 205 0.85 -4.66 19.92
C GLY A 205 1.14 -3.18 20.14
N ILE A 206 1.11 -2.33 19.10
CA ILE A 206 1.04 -0.89 19.34
C ILE A 206 -0.39 -0.54 19.77
N SER A 207 -0.51 0.26 20.83
CA SER A 207 -1.81 0.69 21.34
C SER A 207 -2.58 1.53 20.33
N ALA A 208 -3.88 1.28 20.17
CA ALA A 208 -4.71 1.88 19.12
C ALA A 208 -4.89 3.41 19.27
N ASP A 209 -4.72 3.96 20.49
CA ASP A 209 -4.72 5.39 20.80
C ASP A 209 -3.43 6.10 20.34
N LYS A 210 -2.35 5.35 20.08
CA LYS A 210 -1.06 5.88 19.60
C LYS A 210 -0.91 5.79 18.08
N ILE A 211 -1.94 5.36 17.35
CA ILE A 211 -1.89 5.21 15.89
C ILE A 211 -3.12 5.81 15.22
N THR A 212 -2.87 6.76 14.32
CA THR A 212 -3.88 7.31 13.40
C THR A 212 -3.61 6.87 11.97
N ALA A 213 -4.61 6.32 11.29
CA ALA A 213 -4.54 6.15 9.84
C ALA A 213 -4.93 7.47 9.15
N VAL A 214 -4.14 7.87 8.16
CA VAL A 214 -4.37 9.04 7.31
C VAL A 214 -4.52 8.54 5.87
N PRO A 215 -5.72 8.06 5.49
CA PRO A 215 -5.96 7.39 4.22
C PRO A 215 -6.04 8.38 3.05
N THR A 216 -5.49 7.99 1.90
CA THR A 216 -5.64 8.72 0.63
C THR A 216 -6.54 7.94 -0.32
N MET A 217 -7.85 8.22 -0.29
CA MET A 217 -8.84 7.53 -1.12
C MET A 217 -8.71 7.89 -2.61
N GLN A 218 -8.48 9.16 -2.90
CA GLN A 218 -8.30 9.68 -4.24
C GLN A 218 -7.05 10.56 -4.27
N HIS A 219 -6.29 10.49 -5.36
CA HIS A 219 -5.16 11.38 -5.57
C HIS A 219 -5.04 11.76 -7.05
N THR A 220 -4.72 13.03 -7.28
CA THR A 220 -4.19 13.51 -8.55
C THR A 220 -2.66 13.36 -8.53
N GLY A 221 -2.07 12.94 -9.64
CA GLY A 221 -0.63 12.66 -9.70
C GLY A 221 -0.20 11.34 -9.05
N GLY A 222 1.04 11.29 -8.55
CA GLY A 222 1.66 10.05 -8.08
C GLY A 222 1.26 9.68 -6.65
N ARG A 223 1.10 8.38 -6.38
CA ARG A 223 0.68 7.84 -5.06
C ARG A 223 1.46 8.41 -3.87
N THR A 224 2.78 8.54 -4.00
CA THR A 224 3.65 9.09 -2.94
C THR A 224 3.37 10.58 -2.68
N PHE A 225 3.23 11.40 -3.73
CA PHE A 225 2.89 12.81 -3.58
C PHE A 225 1.46 12.99 -3.03
N GLY A 226 0.49 12.21 -3.52
CA GLY A 226 -0.89 12.23 -3.02
C GLY A 226 -1.00 11.87 -1.54
N SER A 227 -0.25 10.86 -1.08
CA SER A 227 -0.16 10.49 0.33
C SER A 227 0.48 11.61 1.16
N GLY A 228 1.57 12.20 0.64
CA GLY A 228 2.21 13.37 1.24
C GLY A 228 1.26 14.54 1.40
N ARG A 229 0.57 14.96 0.33
CA ARG A 229 -0.42 16.06 0.36
C ARG A 229 -1.51 15.82 1.40
N THR A 230 -2.10 14.62 1.39
CA THR A 230 -3.15 14.25 2.36
C THR A 230 -2.63 14.34 3.80
N PHE A 231 -1.42 13.84 4.05
CA PHE A 231 -0.81 13.93 5.38
C PHE A 231 -0.49 15.38 5.77
N ILE A 232 0.02 16.21 4.85
CA ILE A 232 0.30 17.62 5.14
C ILE A 232 -0.98 18.39 5.47
N GLU A 233 -2.09 18.15 4.76
CA GLU A 233 -3.39 18.74 5.07
C GLU A 233 -3.88 18.32 6.47
N TYR A 234 -3.74 17.02 6.80
CA TYR A 234 -4.02 16.51 8.14
C TYR A 234 -3.12 17.17 9.19
N ALA A 235 -1.81 17.26 8.94
CA ALA A 235 -0.82 17.81 9.86
C ALA A 235 -1.12 19.29 10.17
N LYS A 236 -1.42 20.10 9.15
CA LYS A 236 -1.83 21.50 9.29
C LYS A 236 -3.07 21.64 10.16
N LYS A 237 -4.10 20.80 9.94
CA LYS A 237 -5.35 20.82 10.72
C LYS A 237 -5.16 20.45 12.19
N ASN A 238 -4.13 19.65 12.49
CA ASN A 238 -3.89 19.13 13.84
C ASN A 238 -2.65 19.75 14.53
N GLY A 239 -2.07 20.82 13.97
CA GLY A 239 -0.92 21.52 14.58
C GLY A 239 0.36 20.68 14.64
N ILE A 240 0.59 19.82 13.64
CA ILE A 240 1.78 18.96 13.54
C ILE A 240 2.80 19.62 12.61
N ASP A 241 3.78 20.32 13.19
CA ASP A 241 4.76 21.10 12.41
C ASP A 241 6.02 20.30 12.01
N ALA A 242 6.35 19.27 12.79
CA ALA A 242 7.51 18.41 12.57
C ALA A 242 7.16 16.92 12.70
N PHE A 243 7.75 16.09 11.86
CA PHE A 243 7.54 14.64 11.83
C PHE A 243 8.69 13.93 11.09
N ASP A 244 8.96 12.69 11.49
CA ASP A 244 9.91 11.81 10.82
C ASP A 244 9.17 10.78 9.98
N ILE A 245 9.51 10.62 8.71
CA ILE A 245 8.88 9.62 7.84
C ILE A 245 9.75 8.36 7.80
N ALA A 246 9.17 7.19 8.05
CA ALA A 246 9.82 5.90 7.93
C ALA A 246 9.31 5.15 6.69
N THR A 247 10.25 4.75 5.82
CA THR A 247 9.96 4.03 4.57
C THR A 247 11.13 3.15 4.14
N LEU A 248 10.92 2.22 3.21
CA LEU A 248 11.94 1.25 2.81
C LEU A 248 13.11 1.87 2.03
N GLY A 249 14.32 1.72 2.58
CA GLY A 249 15.61 1.85 1.90
C GLY A 249 15.66 2.97 0.86
N VAL A 250 15.88 2.58 -0.39
CA VAL A 250 16.07 3.50 -1.53
C VAL A 250 14.82 4.32 -1.88
N HIS A 251 13.64 3.98 -1.36
CA HIS A 251 12.44 4.78 -1.57
C HIS A 251 12.50 6.13 -0.82
N ALA A 252 13.31 6.22 0.25
CA ALA A 252 13.36 7.35 1.16
C ALA A 252 13.48 8.72 0.48
N ARG A 253 14.37 8.87 -0.51
CA ARG A 253 14.55 10.16 -1.21
C ARG A 253 13.29 10.61 -1.96
N ARG A 254 12.57 9.69 -2.61
CA ARG A 254 11.35 10.04 -3.35
C ARG A 254 10.23 10.42 -2.39
N THR A 255 10.08 9.68 -1.29
CA THR A 255 9.12 10.00 -0.23
C THR A 255 9.41 11.36 0.38
N TRP A 256 10.65 11.60 0.82
CA TRP A 256 11.05 12.88 1.40
C TRP A 256 10.78 14.04 0.47
N LYS A 257 11.18 13.96 -0.81
CA LYS A 257 10.87 15.00 -1.80
C LYS A 257 9.36 15.19 -1.97
N GLY A 258 8.57 14.12 -2.01
CA GLY A 258 7.12 14.21 -2.15
C GLY A 258 6.47 14.99 -1.01
N TYR A 259 6.88 14.72 0.23
CA TYR A 259 6.38 15.41 1.41
C TYR A 259 6.89 16.86 1.49
N VAL A 260 8.16 17.12 1.15
CA VAL A 260 8.70 18.48 1.08
C VAL A 260 7.99 19.31 0.03
N THR A 261 7.72 18.75 -1.15
CA THR A 261 6.95 19.41 -2.20
C THR A 261 5.52 19.68 -1.74
N ALA A 262 4.87 18.72 -1.07
CA ALA A 262 3.51 18.91 -0.53
C ALA A 262 3.44 19.92 0.63
N LYS A 263 4.49 20.02 1.46
CA LYS A 263 4.59 20.99 2.57
C LYS A 263 5.10 22.36 2.11
N GLU A 264 5.66 22.44 0.91
CA GLU A 264 6.34 23.62 0.34
C GLU A 264 7.58 24.07 1.13
N THR A 265 8.05 23.25 2.07
CA THR A 265 9.27 23.49 2.86
C THR A 265 9.86 22.17 3.35
N ALA A 266 11.18 22.14 3.51
CA ALA A 266 11.89 21.02 4.14
C ALA A 266 11.93 21.10 5.67
N GLU A 267 11.59 22.25 6.24
CA GLU A 267 11.59 22.45 7.69
C GLU A 267 10.58 21.51 8.36
N GLY A 268 11.02 20.80 9.41
CA GLY A 268 10.21 19.83 10.13
C GLY A 268 9.92 18.51 9.38
N VAL A 269 10.44 18.31 8.16
CA VAL A 269 10.22 17.07 7.39
C VAL A 269 11.44 16.17 7.47
N GLY A 270 11.38 15.18 8.35
CA GLY A 270 12.41 14.17 8.49
C GLY A 270 12.17 12.92 7.65
N ILE A 271 13.22 12.11 7.46
CA ILE A 271 13.16 10.84 6.74
C ILE A 271 14.14 9.82 7.34
N ILE A 272 13.68 8.59 7.48
CA ILE A 272 14.41 7.45 8.04
C ILE A 272 14.24 6.27 7.08
N PRO A 273 15.30 5.83 6.38
CA PRO A 273 15.27 4.66 5.52
C PRO A 273 15.33 3.40 6.38
N LEU A 274 14.30 2.57 6.30
CA LEU A 274 14.21 1.25 6.89
C LEU A 274 14.93 0.21 6.04
N TYR A 275 15.14 -0.98 6.58
CA TYR A 275 15.70 -2.11 5.84
C TYR A 275 14.76 -2.57 4.71
N ASP A 276 15.31 -2.70 3.50
CA ASP A 276 14.65 -3.34 2.37
C ASP A 276 15.37 -4.69 2.09
N PRO A 277 14.75 -5.84 2.39
CA PRO A 277 15.34 -7.16 2.13
C PRO A 277 15.55 -7.42 0.63
N TRP A 278 14.84 -6.71 -0.23
CA TRP A 278 14.93 -6.84 -1.69
C TRP A 278 15.95 -5.88 -2.30
N CYS A 279 16.28 -4.78 -1.61
CA CYS A 279 17.32 -3.81 -1.98
C CYS A 279 18.23 -3.53 -0.77
N LYS A 280 19.19 -4.43 -0.52
CA LYS A 280 20.06 -4.38 0.68
C LYS A 280 21.21 -3.38 0.51
N ARG A 281 21.47 -2.57 1.54
CA ARG A 281 22.67 -1.74 1.66
C ARG A 281 23.90 -2.67 1.50
N TRP A 282 24.77 -2.40 0.52
CA TRP A 282 25.99 -3.17 0.17
C TRP A 282 25.85 -4.43 -0.68
N THR A 283 24.66 -4.94 -0.97
CA THR A 283 24.52 -6.11 -1.86
C THR A 283 23.36 -5.96 -2.85
N TRP A 284 22.75 -4.77 -2.97
CA TRP A 284 21.62 -4.56 -3.86
C TRP A 284 21.94 -4.90 -5.33
N TRP A 285 23.19 -4.69 -5.78
CA TRP A 285 23.62 -4.95 -7.15
C TRP A 285 23.79 -6.44 -7.48
N THR A 286 23.79 -7.33 -6.46
CA THR A 286 23.85 -8.78 -6.68
C THR A 286 22.46 -9.39 -6.90
N ASN A 287 21.40 -8.59 -6.82
CA ASN A 287 20.01 -9.00 -6.99
C ASN A 287 19.37 -8.21 -8.15
N PRO A 288 18.78 -8.87 -9.17
CA PRO A 288 18.04 -8.19 -10.24
C PRO A 288 16.97 -7.22 -9.71
N TYR A 289 16.32 -7.57 -8.60
CA TYR A 289 15.32 -6.70 -8.00
C TYR A 289 15.92 -5.42 -7.40
N GLY A 290 17.16 -5.47 -6.88
CA GLY A 290 17.86 -4.28 -6.40
C GLY A 290 18.12 -3.28 -7.53
N TRP A 291 18.54 -3.77 -8.71
CA TRP A 291 18.67 -2.97 -9.93
C TRP A 291 17.34 -2.35 -10.36
N PHE A 292 16.27 -3.14 -10.35
CA PHE A 292 14.92 -2.66 -10.66
C PHE A 292 14.49 -1.54 -9.70
N GLN A 293 14.71 -1.69 -8.40
CA GLN A 293 14.36 -0.67 -7.39
C GLN A 293 15.13 0.63 -7.62
N ILE A 294 16.45 0.58 -7.81
CA ILE A 294 17.24 1.78 -8.12
C ILE A 294 16.75 2.45 -9.42
N GLY A 295 16.56 1.67 -10.49
CA GLY A 295 16.08 2.20 -11.78
C GLY A 295 14.70 2.85 -11.67
N LYS A 296 13.78 2.22 -10.92
CA LYS A 296 12.45 2.76 -10.63
C LYS A 296 12.54 4.10 -9.90
N GLU A 297 13.41 4.22 -8.89
CA GLU A 297 13.57 5.49 -8.15
C GLU A 297 14.23 6.58 -9.01
N VAL A 298 15.16 6.24 -9.91
CA VAL A 298 15.70 7.18 -10.91
C VAL A 298 14.60 7.71 -11.83
N ALA A 299 13.76 6.83 -12.36
CA ALA A 299 12.66 7.20 -13.26
C ALA A 299 11.55 7.99 -12.56
N ALA A 300 11.25 7.67 -11.30
CA ALA A 300 10.13 8.25 -10.58
C ALA A 300 10.44 9.63 -9.94
N LEU A 301 11.71 9.94 -9.66
CA LEU A 301 12.09 11.18 -8.96
C LEU A 301 11.70 12.48 -9.69
N PRO A 302 11.84 12.59 -11.03
CA PRO A 302 11.43 13.80 -11.76
C PRO A 302 9.93 14.08 -11.67
N HIS A 303 9.09 13.04 -11.67
CA HIS A 303 7.63 13.21 -11.65
C HIS A 303 7.14 13.89 -10.37
N VAL A 304 7.78 13.64 -9.22
CA VAL A 304 7.45 14.31 -7.97
C VAL A 304 7.72 15.82 -8.03
N LEU A 305 8.79 16.22 -8.72
CA LEU A 305 9.16 17.63 -8.85
C LEU A 305 8.21 18.39 -9.79
N ILE A 306 7.75 17.73 -10.86
CA ILE A 306 6.80 18.34 -11.81
C ILE A 306 5.42 18.51 -11.17
N GLN A 307 4.98 17.55 -10.36
CA GLN A 307 3.67 17.60 -9.70
C GLN A 307 3.52 18.77 -8.72
N GLY A 308 4.62 19.22 -8.10
CA GLY A 308 4.63 20.44 -7.28
C GLY A 308 4.41 21.74 -8.05
N GLN A 309 4.59 21.73 -9.38
CA GLN A 309 4.45 22.92 -10.22
C GLN A 309 3.06 23.02 -10.86
N GLY A 310 2.36 21.90 -11.08
CA GLY A 310 1.04 21.85 -11.72
C GLY A 310 -0.13 22.17 -10.79
N GLY A 311 0.02 22.01 -9.48
CA GLY A 311 -1.07 22.25 -8.51
C GLY A 311 -1.47 23.73 -8.34
N ALA A 312 -0.68 24.67 -8.86
CA ALA A 312 -0.99 26.09 -8.85
C ALA A 312 -1.86 26.55 -10.02
N ALA A 313 -2.02 25.72 -11.08
CA ALA A 313 -2.76 26.09 -12.29
C ALA A 313 -4.24 25.67 -12.28
N ASP A 314 -4.63 24.76 -11.39
CA ASP A 314 -6.00 24.21 -11.31
C ASP A 314 -6.85 24.88 -10.20
N GLN A 315 -6.46 26.07 -9.73
CA GLN A 315 -7.19 26.86 -8.72
C GLN A 315 -7.61 28.27 -9.21
N GLU A 316 -7.79 28.45 -10.52
CA GLU A 316 -8.55 29.59 -11.08
C GLU A 316 -9.89 29.14 -11.68
#